data_AF-D9UIB1-F1
#
_entry.id   AF-D9UIB1-F1
#
_cell.length_a   1.000
_cell.length_b   1.000
_cell.length_c   1.000
_cell.angle_alpha   90.00
_cell.angle_beta   90.00
_cell.angle_gamma   90.00
#
_symmetry.space_group_name_H-M   'P 1'
#
loop_
_entity.id
_entity.type
_entity.pdbx_description
1 polymer ?
#
loop_
_entity_poly.entity_id
_entity_poly.type
_entity_poly.pdbx_seq_one_letter_code
_entity_poly.pdbx_strand_id
1 'polypeptide(L)'
;MTQDDDDLDSLVRKRVRALRVAQGWSLEELARRANLSQSTLSRIENGQRRLALDSLVTLARALDTSLDQLVETTSDDVVTNPMIDGARGQMRWPVKADPGLTVVRQRMTEPPPDNPSKLRAHPGREWLVVLSGTATLLLGHRRFRVETNQSAEFPTMLPHAIGTESGPCEILGIFDRDARRGHQRGDGAAGGGGGAGVGGGGVGGGSGAGAGGGGAGVGGGAGAGGGGGAGAGGGGAGTER
;
A
#
# COMPACT_ATOMS: atom_id res chain seq x y z
N MET A 1 30.82 9.24 -7.00
CA MET A 1 30.80 8.63 -8.35
C MET A 1 31.64 7.36 -8.39
N THR A 2 32.97 7.37 -8.23
CA THR A 2 33.75 6.10 -8.24
C THR A 2 33.58 5.25 -6.98
N GLN A 3 33.38 5.86 -5.80
CA GLN A 3 33.16 5.12 -4.54
C GLN A 3 31.85 4.34 -4.55
N ASP A 4 30.77 4.95 -5.07
CA ASP A 4 29.45 4.31 -5.14
C ASP A 4 29.46 3.10 -6.10
N ASP A 5 30.20 3.21 -7.21
CA ASP A 5 30.37 2.13 -8.19
C ASP A 5 31.21 0.97 -7.62
N ASP A 6 32.30 1.27 -6.89
CA ASP A 6 33.16 0.26 -6.26
C ASP A 6 32.44 -0.50 -5.13
N ASP A 7 31.58 0.18 -4.39
CA ASP A 7 30.74 -0.42 -3.33
C ASP A 7 29.68 -1.36 -3.92
N LEU A 8 29.05 -0.97 -5.02
CA LEU A 8 28.12 -1.83 -5.75
C LEU A 8 28.83 -3.07 -6.33
N ASP A 9 29.99 -2.90 -6.95
CA ASP A 9 30.80 -4.00 -7.49
C ASP A 9 31.16 -5.01 -6.40
N SER A 10 31.56 -4.52 -5.22
CA SER A 10 31.89 -5.33 -4.04
C SER A 10 30.68 -6.11 -3.53
N LEU A 11 29.51 -5.46 -3.45
CA LEU A 11 28.25 -6.09 -3.04
C LEU A 11 27.86 -7.23 -3.98
N VAL A 12 27.88 -6.97 -5.29
CA VAL A 12 27.51 -7.96 -6.31
C VAL A 12 28.43 -9.18 -6.24
N ARG A 13 29.75 -8.99 -6.10
CA ARG A 13 30.72 -10.10 -5.97
C ARG A 13 30.44 -10.96 -4.74
N LYS A 14 30.18 -10.33 -3.59
CA LYS A 14 29.82 -11.04 -2.35
C LYS A 14 28.54 -11.85 -2.54
N ARG A 15 27.53 -11.28 -3.22
CA ARG A 15 26.24 -11.94 -3.48
C ARG A 15 26.38 -13.15 -4.42
N VAL A 16 27.14 -13.03 -5.51
CA VAL A 16 27.47 -14.16 -6.41
C VAL A 16 28.13 -15.30 -5.63
N ARG A 17 29.15 -14.99 -4.82
CA ARG A 17 29.83 -15.98 -3.99
C ARG A 17 28.89 -16.62 -2.96
N ALA A 18 28.05 -15.82 -2.30
CA ALA A 18 27.12 -16.30 -1.28
C ALA A 18 26.07 -17.26 -1.88
N LEU A 19 25.46 -16.89 -3.01
CA LEU A 19 24.48 -17.74 -3.71
C LEU A 19 25.11 -19.06 -4.18
N ARG A 20 26.32 -19.00 -4.74
CA ARG A 20 27.08 -20.19 -5.13
C ARG A 20 27.28 -21.14 -3.93
N VAL A 21 27.72 -20.61 -2.80
CA VAL A 21 27.97 -21.39 -1.58
C VAL A 21 26.67 -21.95 -1.00
N ALA A 22 25.58 -21.17 -1.01
CA ALA A 22 24.27 -21.61 -0.53
C ALA A 22 23.72 -22.79 -1.35
N GLN A 23 24.03 -22.85 -2.65
CA GLN A 23 23.68 -23.96 -3.53
C GLN A 23 24.68 -25.14 -3.44
N GLY A 24 25.71 -25.04 -2.60
CA GLY A 24 26.73 -26.07 -2.43
C GLY A 24 27.68 -26.23 -3.63
N TRP A 25 27.77 -25.23 -4.51
CA TRP A 25 28.54 -25.34 -5.74
C TRP A 25 30.00 -24.92 -5.55
N SER A 26 30.91 -25.69 -6.14
CA SER A 26 32.31 -25.29 -6.29
C SER A 26 32.43 -24.15 -7.31
N LEU A 27 33.59 -23.48 -7.34
CA LEU A 27 33.90 -22.51 -8.39
C LEU A 27 33.80 -23.13 -9.79
N GLU A 28 34.28 -24.37 -9.95
CA GLU A 28 34.20 -25.08 -11.22
C GLU A 28 32.75 -25.29 -11.65
N GLU A 29 31.89 -25.63 -10.71
CA GLU A 29 30.52 -26.03 -10.98
C GLU A 29 29.60 -24.83 -11.31
N LEU A 30 29.81 -23.66 -10.70
CA LEU A 30 29.16 -22.43 -11.18
C LEU A 30 29.76 -21.95 -12.50
N ALA A 31 31.09 -22.01 -12.66
CA ALA A 31 31.74 -21.57 -13.90
C ALA A 31 31.22 -22.36 -15.11
N ARG A 32 31.07 -23.68 -14.95
CA ARG A 32 30.47 -24.57 -15.96
C ARG A 32 29.03 -24.15 -16.30
N ARG A 33 28.18 -23.89 -15.31
CA ARG A 33 26.78 -23.43 -15.54
C ARG A 33 26.71 -22.07 -16.21
N ALA A 34 27.61 -21.18 -15.86
CA ALA A 34 27.68 -19.83 -16.41
C ALA A 34 28.48 -19.75 -17.73
N ASN A 35 28.96 -20.87 -18.28
CA ASN A 35 29.84 -20.90 -19.46
C ASN A 35 31.06 -19.95 -19.33
N LEU A 36 31.66 -19.93 -18.14
CA LEU A 36 32.87 -19.19 -17.80
C LEU A 36 33.99 -20.17 -17.46
N SER A 37 35.24 -19.72 -17.54
CA SER A 37 36.34 -20.46 -16.95
C SER A 37 36.35 -20.30 -15.42
N GLN A 38 36.77 -21.34 -14.69
CA GLN A 38 36.94 -21.28 -13.23
C GLN A 38 37.84 -20.12 -12.80
N SER A 39 38.92 -19.86 -13.55
CA SER A 39 39.81 -18.71 -13.33
C SER A 39 39.09 -17.36 -13.52
N THR A 40 38.19 -17.26 -14.51
CA THR A 40 37.37 -16.07 -14.70
C THR A 40 36.44 -15.84 -13.52
N LEU A 41 35.71 -16.87 -13.09
CA LEU A 41 34.81 -16.76 -11.95
C LEU A 41 35.57 -16.41 -10.66
N SER A 42 36.72 -17.04 -10.42
CA SER A 42 37.57 -16.73 -9.26
C SER A 42 38.03 -15.28 -9.25
N ARG A 43 38.49 -14.76 -10.40
CA ARG A 43 38.88 -13.33 -10.50
C ARG A 43 37.68 -12.39 -10.33
N ILE A 44 36.49 -12.79 -10.77
CA ILE A 44 35.26 -12.04 -10.51
C ILE A 44 34.96 -12.01 -9.02
N GLU A 45 34.88 -13.15 -8.33
CA GLU A 45 34.53 -13.16 -6.89
C GLU A 45 35.56 -12.42 -6.02
N ASN A 46 36.83 -12.38 -6.45
CA ASN A 46 37.93 -11.77 -5.68
C ASN A 46 38.26 -10.33 -6.09
N GLY A 47 37.46 -9.65 -6.92
CA GLY A 47 37.72 -8.25 -7.27
C GLY A 47 38.79 -8.03 -8.35
N GLN A 48 39.38 -9.10 -8.89
CA GLN A 48 40.52 -9.06 -9.82
C GLN A 48 40.13 -8.90 -11.30
N ARG A 49 38.83 -8.82 -11.59
CA ARG A 49 38.27 -8.60 -12.93
C ARG A 49 37.04 -7.70 -12.83
N ARG A 50 36.91 -6.68 -13.67
CA ARG A 50 35.69 -5.83 -13.72
C ARG A 50 34.43 -6.65 -14.00
N LEU A 51 33.31 -6.27 -13.38
CA LEU A 51 32.01 -6.84 -13.69
C LEU A 51 31.52 -6.26 -15.01
N ALA A 52 31.28 -7.14 -15.97
CA ALA A 52 30.65 -6.78 -17.24
C ALA A 52 29.19 -7.27 -17.23
N LEU A 53 28.29 -6.49 -17.84
CA LEU A 53 26.85 -6.74 -17.81
C LEU A 53 26.48 -8.13 -18.37
N ASP A 54 27.14 -8.55 -19.45
CA ASP A 54 27.00 -9.87 -20.07
C ASP A 54 27.32 -11.02 -19.09
N SER A 55 28.40 -10.85 -18.31
CA SER A 55 28.84 -11.79 -17.29
C SER A 55 27.84 -11.85 -16.13
N LEU A 56 27.32 -10.70 -15.69
CA LEU A 56 26.31 -10.63 -14.62
C LEU A 56 24.99 -11.28 -15.04
N VAL A 57 24.50 -11.03 -16.26
CA VAL A 57 23.29 -11.67 -16.78
C VAL A 57 23.46 -13.19 -16.84
N THR A 58 24.64 -13.66 -17.26
CA THR A 58 24.92 -15.10 -17.36
C THR A 58 25.03 -15.76 -15.97
N LEU A 59 25.68 -15.08 -15.02
CA LEU A 59 25.78 -15.53 -13.63
C LEU A 59 24.41 -15.55 -12.94
N ALA A 60 23.57 -14.53 -13.15
CA ALA A 60 22.21 -14.46 -12.60
C ALA A 60 21.38 -15.67 -13.03
N ARG A 61 21.36 -15.94 -14.35
CA ARG A 61 20.68 -17.12 -14.91
C ARG A 61 21.24 -18.43 -14.36
N ALA A 62 22.56 -18.56 -14.26
CA ALA A 62 23.19 -19.77 -13.74
C ALA A 62 22.86 -20.03 -12.26
N LEU A 63 22.65 -18.97 -11.47
CA LEU A 63 22.31 -19.00 -10.05
C LEU A 63 20.79 -19.04 -9.77
N ASP A 64 19.96 -19.09 -10.81
CA ASP A 64 18.49 -19.02 -10.69
C ASP A 64 18.00 -17.76 -9.94
N THR A 65 18.61 -16.62 -10.27
CA THR A 65 18.26 -15.29 -9.73
C THR A 65 18.16 -14.28 -10.87
N SER A 66 17.67 -13.08 -10.56
CA SER A 66 17.57 -11.99 -11.53
C SER A 66 18.76 -11.03 -11.42
N LEU A 67 19.00 -10.24 -12.48
CA LEU A 67 20.04 -9.21 -12.44
C LEU A 67 19.70 -8.14 -11.39
N ASP A 68 18.44 -7.72 -11.31
CA ASP A 68 17.92 -6.78 -10.32
C ASP A 68 18.21 -7.25 -8.89
N GLN A 69 17.99 -8.52 -8.55
CA GLN A 69 18.36 -9.08 -7.26
C GLN A 69 19.88 -9.09 -7.02
N LEU A 70 20.69 -9.34 -8.06
CA LEU A 70 22.14 -9.29 -7.93
C LEU A 70 22.66 -7.89 -7.64
N VAL A 71 22.06 -6.85 -8.22
CA VAL A 71 22.48 -5.45 -8.07
C VAL A 71 21.65 -4.67 -7.04
N GLU A 72 20.67 -5.32 -6.40
CA GLU A 72 19.79 -4.67 -5.43
C GLU A 72 20.61 -4.08 -4.28
N THR A 73 20.57 -2.76 -4.19
CA THR A 73 21.14 -1.98 -3.10
C THR A 73 20.11 -1.83 -2.00
N THR A 74 20.51 -2.06 -0.75
CA THR A 74 19.65 -1.76 0.39
C THR A 74 19.38 -0.25 0.43
N SER A 75 18.12 0.15 0.32
CA SER A 75 17.71 1.49 0.74
C SER A 75 17.92 1.61 2.25
N ASP A 76 18.50 2.71 2.73
CA ASP A 76 18.73 2.95 4.17
C ASP A 76 17.42 2.95 4.98
N ASP A 77 16.28 3.19 4.31
CA ASP A 77 14.95 3.22 4.91
C ASP A 77 14.34 1.81 4.97
N VAL A 78 14.89 0.96 5.84
CA VAL A 78 14.35 -0.37 6.16
C VAL A 78 12.97 -0.27 6.83
N VAL A 79 12.74 0.79 7.61
CA VAL A 79 11.48 1.06 8.31
C VAL A 79 10.68 2.09 7.53
N THR A 80 9.41 1.77 7.22
CA THR A 80 8.51 2.69 6.51
C THR A 80 7.26 2.97 7.35
N ASN A 81 6.96 4.25 7.57
CA ASN A 81 5.74 4.66 8.25
C ASN A 81 4.52 4.63 7.31
N PRO A 82 3.31 4.35 7.81
CA PRO A 82 2.11 4.35 6.98
C PRO A 82 1.72 5.75 6.54
N MET A 83 1.06 5.81 5.38
CA MET A 83 0.13 6.89 5.08
C MET A 83 -1.17 6.64 5.84
N ILE A 84 -1.57 7.56 6.71
CA ILE A 84 -2.80 7.45 7.52
C ILE A 84 -3.94 8.21 6.84
N ASP A 85 -5.05 7.52 6.62
CA ASP A 85 -6.34 8.08 6.21
C ASP A 85 -7.34 7.90 7.36
N GLY A 86 -7.43 8.94 8.20
CA GLY A 86 -8.30 8.93 9.38
C GLY A 86 -9.79 8.87 9.05
N ALA A 87 -10.22 9.43 7.92
CA ALA A 87 -11.62 9.44 7.51
C ALA A 87 -12.12 8.02 7.17
N ARG A 88 -11.23 7.15 6.68
CA ARG A 88 -11.53 5.76 6.33
C ARG A 88 -11.04 4.74 7.36
N GLY A 89 -10.46 5.20 8.48
CA GLY A 89 -9.84 4.32 9.48
C GLY A 89 -8.74 3.43 8.88
N GLN A 90 -7.97 3.95 7.91
CA GLN A 90 -7.08 3.17 7.06
C GLN A 90 -5.62 3.62 7.21
N MET A 91 -4.71 2.66 7.25
CA MET A 91 -3.25 2.85 7.15
C MET A 91 -2.73 2.12 5.93
N ARG A 92 -1.81 2.74 5.17
CA ARG A 92 -1.28 2.17 3.92
C ARG A 92 0.23 2.22 3.85
N TRP A 93 0.84 1.12 3.41
CA TRP A 93 2.27 1.01 3.13
C TRP A 93 2.47 0.61 1.66
N PRO A 94 3.19 1.41 0.85
CA PRO A 94 3.66 0.95 -0.45
C PRO A 94 4.75 -0.12 -0.25
N VAL A 95 4.75 -1.15 -1.10
CA VAL A 95 5.86 -2.11 -1.11
C VAL A 95 6.95 -1.59 -2.05
N LYS A 96 8.12 -1.25 -1.51
CA LYS A 96 9.20 -0.63 -2.31
C LYS A 96 9.67 -1.54 -3.45
N ALA A 97 9.81 -2.84 -3.16
CA ALA A 97 10.22 -3.84 -4.13
C ALA A 97 9.17 -4.12 -5.22
N ASP A 98 7.90 -3.80 -4.95
CA ASP A 98 6.81 -3.91 -5.92
C ASP A 98 5.87 -2.70 -5.79
N PRO A 99 6.14 -1.61 -6.53
CA PRO A 99 5.32 -0.39 -6.48
C PRO A 99 3.86 -0.59 -6.89
N GLY A 100 3.53 -1.73 -7.50
CA GLY A 100 2.15 -2.12 -7.80
C GLY A 100 1.40 -2.62 -6.56
N LEU A 101 2.10 -3.10 -5.55
CA LEU A 101 1.51 -3.69 -4.35
C LEU A 101 1.37 -2.66 -3.22
N THR A 102 0.27 -2.74 -2.48
CA THR A 102 0.03 -1.91 -1.29
C THR A 102 -0.52 -2.77 -0.17
N VAL A 103 0.10 -2.67 1.00
CA VAL A 103 -0.42 -3.24 2.24
C VAL A 103 -1.32 -2.22 2.90
N VAL A 104 -2.50 -2.65 3.33
CA VAL A 104 -3.51 -1.80 3.95
C VAL A 104 -3.96 -2.43 5.24
N ARG A 105 -3.92 -1.68 6.34
CA ARG A 105 -4.65 -2.03 7.57
C ARG A 105 -5.86 -1.14 7.67
N GLN A 106 -7.03 -1.73 7.90
CA GLN A 106 -8.27 -0.98 7.98
C GLN A 106 -9.08 -1.43 9.19
N ARG A 107 -9.54 -0.44 9.96
CA ARG A 107 -10.54 -0.63 11.01
C ARG A 107 -11.92 -0.35 10.43
N MET A 108 -12.82 -1.29 10.59
CA MET A 108 -14.18 -1.26 10.08
C MET A 108 -15.17 -1.28 11.23
N THR A 109 -16.21 -0.47 11.15
CA THR A 109 -17.26 -0.37 12.18
C THR A 109 -18.66 -0.59 11.62
N GLU A 110 -18.83 -0.46 10.30
CA GLU A 110 -20.11 -0.58 9.62
C GLU A 110 -20.29 -1.99 9.02
N PRO A 111 -21.53 -2.53 9.04
CA PRO A 111 -21.84 -3.77 8.34
C PRO A 111 -21.73 -3.59 6.82
N PRO A 112 -21.61 -4.69 6.06
CA PRO A 112 -21.65 -4.59 4.61
C PRO A 112 -23.03 -4.08 4.17
N PRO A 113 -23.14 -3.44 2.99
CA PRO A 113 -24.41 -2.92 2.52
C PRO A 113 -25.43 -4.03 2.26
N ASP A 114 -26.68 -3.80 2.67
CA ASP A 114 -27.78 -4.75 2.41
C ASP A 114 -28.26 -4.76 0.96
N ASN A 115 -27.95 -3.71 0.18
CA ASN A 115 -28.38 -3.56 -1.20
C ASN A 115 -27.30 -4.01 -2.19
N PRO A 116 -27.58 -5.00 -3.07
CA PRO A 116 -26.66 -5.45 -4.12
C PRO A 116 -26.11 -4.34 -5.03
N SER A 117 -26.84 -3.23 -5.23
CA SER A 117 -26.38 -2.12 -6.07
C SER A 117 -25.20 -1.34 -5.47
N LYS A 118 -24.87 -1.57 -4.20
CA LYS A 118 -23.72 -0.97 -3.51
C LYS A 118 -22.47 -1.88 -3.56
N LEU A 119 -22.59 -3.09 -4.13
CA LEU A 119 -21.45 -3.95 -4.39
C LEU A 119 -20.58 -3.36 -5.51
N ARG A 120 -19.28 -3.60 -5.44
CA ARG A 120 -18.31 -3.03 -6.38
C ARG A 120 -17.56 -4.13 -7.10
N ALA A 121 -17.27 -3.92 -8.37
CA ALA A 121 -16.39 -4.78 -9.14
C ALA A 121 -15.30 -3.92 -9.78
N HIS A 122 -14.07 -4.41 -9.77
CA HIS A 122 -12.94 -3.72 -10.38
C HIS A 122 -11.84 -4.73 -10.73
N PRO A 123 -10.94 -4.41 -11.67
CA PRO A 123 -9.78 -5.24 -11.93
C PRO A 123 -8.85 -5.30 -10.71
N GLY A 124 -8.10 -6.40 -10.62
CA GLY A 124 -7.05 -6.62 -9.62
C GLY A 124 -7.18 -7.94 -8.86
N ARG A 125 -6.36 -8.10 -7.83
CA ARG A 125 -6.45 -9.18 -6.85
C ARG A 125 -6.42 -8.61 -5.44
N GLU A 126 -7.18 -9.25 -4.59
CA GLU A 126 -7.23 -8.92 -3.18
C GLU A 126 -7.05 -10.16 -2.33
N TRP A 127 -6.16 -10.01 -1.37
CA TRP A 127 -5.99 -10.93 -0.28
C TRP A 127 -6.12 -10.17 1.02
N LEU A 128 -6.86 -10.71 1.98
CA LEU A 128 -6.95 -10.12 3.32
C LEU A 128 -6.91 -11.18 4.40
N VAL A 129 -6.56 -10.76 5.62
CA VAL A 129 -6.70 -11.50 6.86
C VAL A 129 -7.40 -10.63 7.90
N VAL A 130 -8.29 -11.22 8.69
CA VAL A 130 -8.93 -10.53 9.82
C VAL A 130 -7.99 -10.60 11.02
N LEU A 131 -7.61 -9.45 11.56
CA LEU A 131 -6.74 -9.33 12.73
C LEU A 131 -7.53 -9.37 14.04
N SER A 132 -8.75 -8.83 14.04
CA SER A 132 -9.66 -8.86 15.19
C SER A 132 -11.12 -8.70 14.76
N GLY A 133 -12.04 -9.25 15.57
CA GLY A 133 -13.47 -9.23 15.29
C GLY A 133 -13.87 -10.23 14.20
N THR A 134 -14.93 -9.92 13.46
CA THR A 134 -15.46 -10.77 12.40
C THR A 134 -15.91 -9.92 11.21
N ALA A 135 -15.35 -10.21 10.04
CA ALA A 135 -15.75 -9.56 8.80
C ALA A 135 -16.84 -10.37 8.10
N THR A 136 -17.78 -9.67 7.47
CA THR A 136 -18.72 -10.23 6.51
C THR A 136 -18.32 -9.78 5.11
N LEU A 137 -17.93 -10.74 4.26
CA LEU A 137 -17.64 -10.55 2.86
C LEU A 137 -18.86 -10.93 2.02
N LEU A 138 -19.41 -9.96 1.29
CA LEU A 138 -20.38 -10.18 0.22
C LEU A 138 -19.64 -10.38 -1.09
N LEU A 139 -19.95 -11.44 -1.82
CA LEU A 139 -19.39 -11.74 -3.14
C LEU A 139 -20.52 -12.25 -4.05
N GLY A 140 -21.02 -11.37 -4.91
CA GLY A 140 -22.28 -11.57 -5.64
C GLY A 140 -23.43 -11.79 -4.65
N HIS A 141 -24.05 -12.96 -4.72
CA HIS A 141 -25.18 -13.35 -3.87
C HIS A 141 -24.76 -14.13 -2.62
N ARG A 142 -23.45 -14.38 -2.46
CA ARG A 142 -22.91 -15.20 -1.37
C ARG A 142 -22.42 -14.29 -0.26
N ARG A 143 -22.67 -14.73 0.97
CA ARG A 143 -22.21 -14.08 2.19
C ARG A 143 -21.27 -15.03 2.91
N PHE A 144 -20.06 -14.53 3.22
CA PHE A 144 -19.05 -15.27 3.93
C PHE A 144 -18.73 -14.56 5.23
N ARG A 145 -18.73 -15.32 6.31
CA ARG A 145 -18.20 -14.90 7.60
C ARG A 145 -16.72 -15.25 7.61
N VAL A 146 -15.86 -14.26 7.89
CA VAL A 146 -14.41 -14.40 8.00
C VAL A 146 -14.01 -13.98 9.40
N GLU A 147 -13.56 -14.95 10.19
CA GLU A 147 -13.22 -14.77 11.60
C GLU A 147 -11.77 -14.36 11.78
N THR A 148 -11.42 -13.95 13.00
CA THR A 148 -10.04 -13.59 13.36
C THR A 148 -9.06 -14.71 12.96
N ASN A 149 -7.95 -14.32 12.34
CA ASN A 149 -6.90 -15.16 11.74
C ASN A 149 -7.32 -15.97 10.51
N GLN A 150 -8.55 -15.83 10.01
CA GLN A 150 -8.93 -16.36 8.70
C GLN A 150 -8.62 -15.34 7.59
N SER A 151 -8.27 -15.87 6.42
CA SER A 151 -8.02 -15.09 5.23
C SER A 151 -9.09 -15.30 4.17
N ALA A 152 -9.22 -14.33 3.28
CA ALA A 152 -10.03 -14.42 2.08
C ALA A 152 -9.23 -13.92 0.88
N GLU A 153 -9.32 -14.68 -0.22
CA GLU A 153 -8.82 -14.29 -1.54
C GLU A 153 -9.93 -14.56 -2.55
N PHE A 154 -10.21 -13.58 -3.42
CA PHE A 154 -11.29 -13.70 -4.39
C PHE A 154 -11.03 -12.85 -5.65
N PRO A 155 -11.65 -13.20 -6.80
CA PRO A 155 -11.62 -12.35 -7.98
C PRO A 155 -12.42 -11.06 -7.75
N THR A 156 -11.76 -9.91 -7.83
CA THR A 156 -12.36 -8.58 -7.56
C THR A 156 -13.32 -8.09 -8.65
N MET A 157 -13.34 -8.77 -9.81
CA MET A 157 -14.34 -8.55 -10.87
C MET A 157 -15.73 -9.10 -10.51
N LEU A 158 -15.84 -9.93 -9.47
CA LEU A 158 -17.13 -10.27 -8.89
C LEU A 158 -17.58 -9.10 -7.99
N PRO A 159 -18.84 -8.63 -8.12
CA PRO A 159 -19.36 -7.58 -7.24
C PRO A 159 -19.20 -7.96 -5.77
N HIS A 160 -18.50 -7.15 -5.00
CA HIS A 160 -18.19 -7.46 -3.61
C HIS A 160 -18.30 -6.24 -2.70
N ALA A 161 -18.46 -6.51 -1.41
CA ALA A 161 -18.35 -5.54 -0.34
C ALA A 161 -17.90 -6.25 0.94
N ILE A 162 -17.21 -5.54 1.80
CA ILE A 162 -16.80 -6.04 3.11
C ILE A 162 -17.33 -5.08 4.17
N GLY A 163 -17.76 -5.65 5.30
CA GLY A 163 -18.16 -4.92 6.48
C GLY A 163 -17.94 -5.77 7.72
N THR A 164 -18.29 -5.24 8.88
CA THR A 164 -18.25 -6.00 10.13
C THR A 164 -19.56 -6.76 10.39
N GLU A 165 -19.49 -7.90 11.07
CA GLU A 165 -20.69 -8.63 11.50
C GLU A 165 -21.21 -8.13 12.86
N SER A 166 -20.32 -7.95 13.83
CA SER A 166 -20.68 -7.53 15.19
C SER A 166 -19.55 -6.72 15.83
N GLY A 167 -19.78 -5.41 16.01
CA GLY A 167 -18.79 -4.50 16.59
C GLY A 167 -17.59 -4.22 15.68
N PRO A 168 -16.54 -3.56 16.16
CA PRO A 168 -15.40 -3.22 15.31
C PRO A 168 -14.61 -4.45 14.84
N CYS A 169 -14.18 -4.42 13.58
CA CYS A 169 -13.33 -5.44 12.96
C CYS A 169 -12.07 -4.78 12.38
N GLU A 170 -10.91 -5.43 12.51
CA GLU A 170 -9.69 -4.98 11.83
C GLU A 170 -9.24 -6.02 10.80
N ILE A 171 -8.84 -5.53 9.63
CA ILE A 171 -8.26 -6.36 8.57
C ILE A 171 -6.88 -5.84 8.18
N LEU A 172 -6.04 -6.76 7.70
CA LEU A 172 -4.83 -6.45 6.92
C LEU A 172 -5.02 -7.04 5.52
N GLY A 173 -4.95 -6.19 4.50
CA GLY A 173 -5.09 -6.61 3.11
C GLY A 173 -3.87 -6.24 2.27
N ILE A 174 -3.69 -7.00 1.20
CA ILE A 174 -2.69 -6.78 0.16
C ILE A 174 -3.46 -6.57 -1.15
N PHE A 175 -3.23 -5.41 -1.76
CA PHE A 175 -3.93 -4.95 -2.95
C PHE A 175 -2.92 -4.68 -4.05
N ASP A 176 -3.19 -5.15 -5.25
CA ASP A 176 -2.46 -4.69 -6.42
C ASP A 176 -2.91 -3.27 -6.86
N ARG A 177 -2.25 -2.75 -7.89
CA ARG A 177 -2.41 -1.37 -8.36
C ARG A 177 -3.83 -1.11 -8.84
N ASP A 178 -4.44 -2.11 -9.46
CA ASP A 178 -5.76 -1.99 -10.08
C ASP A 178 -6.86 -2.08 -9.02
N ALA A 179 -6.70 -2.99 -8.06
CA ALA A 179 -7.56 -3.11 -6.89
C ALA A 179 -7.56 -1.82 -6.04
N ARG A 180 -6.38 -1.22 -5.84
CA ARG A 180 -6.23 0.03 -5.10
C ARG A 180 -7.04 1.18 -5.71
N ARG A 181 -7.10 1.28 -7.04
CA ARG A 181 -7.90 2.30 -7.76
C ARG A 181 -9.40 2.02 -7.64
N GLY A 182 -9.76 0.73 -7.69
CA GLY A 182 -11.09 0.24 -7.39
C GLY A 182 -11.59 0.81 -6.08
N HIS A 183 -10.91 0.54 -4.96
CA HIS A 183 -11.37 0.97 -3.64
C HIS A 183 -11.35 2.48 -3.39
N GLN A 184 -10.51 3.25 -4.08
CA GLN A 184 -10.44 4.71 -3.92
C GLN A 184 -11.58 5.48 -4.61
N ARG A 185 -12.07 5.01 -5.75
CA ARG A 185 -13.03 5.75 -6.60
C ARG A 185 -14.50 5.74 -6.14
N GLY A 186 -14.79 5.22 -4.95
CA GLY A 186 -16.17 5.09 -4.44
C GLY A 186 -16.84 6.41 -4.02
N ASP A 187 -16.06 7.47 -3.81
CA ASP A 187 -16.57 8.69 -3.14
C ASP A 187 -16.57 9.94 -4.05
N GLY A 188 -16.38 9.77 -5.37
CA GLY A 188 -16.35 10.88 -6.33
C GLY A 188 -17.66 11.15 -7.08
N ALA A 189 -18.70 10.36 -6.86
CA ALA A 189 -19.98 10.46 -7.58
C ALA A 189 -21.16 10.63 -6.61
N ALA A 190 -21.08 11.65 -5.76
CA ALA A 190 -22.22 12.19 -5.03
C ALA A 190 -22.05 13.71 -4.95
N GLY A 191 -22.12 14.37 -6.10
CA GLY A 191 -22.02 15.83 -6.20
C GLY A 191 -22.15 16.33 -7.63
N GLY A 192 -23.37 16.74 -7.99
CA GLY A 192 -23.63 17.56 -9.19
C GLY A 192 -24.35 16.83 -10.30
N GLY A 193 -25.64 17.16 -10.50
CA GLY A 193 -26.37 16.73 -11.69
C GLY A 193 -27.89 16.68 -11.59
N GLY A 194 -28.52 17.43 -10.67
CA GLY A 194 -29.95 17.71 -10.76
C GLY A 194 -30.20 18.68 -11.92
N GLY A 195 -30.69 18.17 -13.04
CA GLY A 195 -31.06 18.96 -14.21
C GLY A 195 -32.11 18.20 -15.02
N ALA A 196 -33.36 18.33 -14.60
CA ALA A 196 -34.52 17.82 -15.32
C ALA A 196 -34.61 18.51 -16.69
N GLY A 197 -34.51 17.73 -17.76
CA GLY A 197 -34.86 18.16 -19.09
C GLY A 197 -36.37 18.01 -19.32
N VAL A 198 -37.08 19.12 -19.43
CA VAL A 198 -38.37 19.19 -20.11
C VAL A 198 -38.33 20.44 -21.01
N GLY A 199 -38.61 20.24 -22.29
CA GLY A 199 -38.41 21.22 -23.35
C GLY A 199 -39.56 22.21 -23.58
N GLY A 200 -39.31 23.12 -24.53
CA GLY A 200 -40.22 24.14 -25.07
C GLY A 200 -39.98 25.50 -24.40
N GLY A 201 -39.54 26.58 -25.05
CA GLY A 201 -39.71 27.00 -26.43
C GLY A 201 -40.38 28.38 -26.42
N GLY A 202 -39.70 29.43 -26.88
CA GLY A 202 -40.34 30.68 -27.32
C GLY A 202 -40.16 31.93 -26.44
N VAL A 203 -39.21 32.77 -26.87
CA VAL A 203 -39.24 34.25 -27.09
C VAL A 203 -40.04 35.19 -26.16
N GLY A 204 -39.40 36.30 -25.78
CA GLY A 204 -40.07 37.55 -25.41
C GLY A 204 -39.28 38.41 -24.43
N GLY A 205 -38.86 39.60 -24.86
CA GLY A 205 -37.95 40.48 -24.12
C GLY A 205 -38.57 41.28 -22.97
N GLY A 206 -37.75 42.08 -22.30
CA GLY A 206 -38.23 42.98 -21.24
C GLY A 206 -37.11 43.54 -20.38
N SER A 207 -36.72 44.77 -20.71
CA SER A 207 -35.86 45.71 -19.97
C SER A 207 -36.23 45.92 -18.50
N GLY A 208 -35.24 46.24 -17.65
CA GLY A 208 -35.50 46.85 -16.34
C GLY A 208 -34.25 47.05 -15.49
N ALA A 209 -33.90 48.32 -15.26
CA ALA A 209 -32.77 48.80 -14.46
C ALA A 209 -33.05 48.86 -12.95
N GLY A 210 -31.99 48.98 -12.15
CA GLY A 210 -32.00 49.37 -10.72
C GLY A 210 -30.87 48.66 -9.97
N ALA A 211 -29.69 49.26 -9.75
CA ALA A 211 -29.34 50.32 -8.80
C ALA A 211 -29.60 49.99 -7.32
N GLY A 212 -28.54 49.98 -6.51
CA GLY A 212 -28.62 50.40 -5.10
C GLY A 212 -27.91 49.54 -4.04
N GLY A 213 -26.87 50.13 -3.43
CA GLY A 213 -26.50 50.00 -2.00
C GLY A 213 -25.88 48.67 -1.56
N GLY A 214 -24.70 48.60 -0.92
CA GLY A 214 -24.17 49.49 0.12
C GLY A 214 -24.37 48.81 1.48
N GLY A 215 -23.28 48.54 2.23
CA GLY A 215 -23.41 48.08 3.62
C GLY A 215 -22.22 47.28 4.14
N ALA A 216 -21.22 47.99 4.66
CA ALA A 216 -20.19 47.46 5.53
C ALA A 216 -20.77 47.04 6.90
N GLY A 217 -20.16 46.02 7.53
CA GLY A 217 -20.50 45.60 8.88
C GLY A 217 -19.32 44.88 9.54
N VAL A 218 -18.55 45.65 10.30
CA VAL A 218 -17.45 45.26 11.18
C VAL A 218 -17.95 44.70 12.52
N GLY A 219 -17.12 43.88 13.18
CA GLY A 219 -17.20 43.49 14.60
C GLY A 219 -16.75 42.04 14.78
N GLY A 220 -15.62 41.69 15.40
CA GLY A 220 -14.97 42.28 16.57
C GLY A 220 -15.41 41.49 17.81
N GLY A 221 -14.49 40.73 18.45
CA GLY A 221 -14.80 40.08 19.73
C GLY A 221 -13.87 38.94 20.11
N ALA A 222 -12.78 39.29 20.79
CA ALA A 222 -11.92 38.39 21.55
C ALA A 222 -12.63 37.82 22.80
N GLY A 223 -12.16 36.68 23.28
CA GLY A 223 -12.58 36.11 24.57
C GLY A 223 -11.65 35.01 25.04
N ALA A 224 -10.60 35.40 25.76
CA ALA A 224 -9.79 34.53 26.59
C ALA A 224 -10.55 34.07 27.84
N GLY A 225 -10.15 32.95 28.44
CA GLY A 225 -10.66 32.51 29.74
C GLY A 225 -10.13 31.15 30.14
N GLY A 226 -9.14 31.12 31.05
CA GLY A 226 -8.41 29.94 31.47
C GLY A 226 -9.02 29.20 32.67
N GLY A 227 -8.17 28.37 33.30
CA GLY A 227 -8.29 28.05 34.73
C GLY A 227 -8.43 26.57 35.07
N GLY A 228 -7.27 25.93 35.32
CA GLY A 228 -6.91 25.33 36.62
C GLY A 228 -7.78 24.25 37.26
N GLY A 229 -7.13 23.20 37.76
CA GLY A 229 -7.72 22.36 38.80
C GLY A 229 -7.02 21.03 39.02
N ALA A 230 -6.08 21.01 39.97
CA ALA A 230 -5.37 19.84 40.46
C ALA A 230 -6.27 18.83 41.20
N GLY A 231 -5.82 17.59 41.29
CA GLY A 231 -6.41 16.57 42.17
C GLY A 231 -5.48 15.36 42.33
N ALA A 232 -4.67 15.40 43.39
CA ALA A 232 -3.78 14.33 43.84
C ALA A 232 -4.54 13.11 44.39
N GLY A 233 -3.87 11.95 44.43
CA GLY A 233 -4.38 10.83 45.23
C GLY A 233 -3.61 9.50 45.10
N GLY A 234 -2.52 9.36 45.86
CA GLY A 234 -2.30 8.20 46.74
C GLY A 234 -1.91 6.83 46.16
N GLY A 235 -0.62 6.50 46.26
CA GLY A 235 -0.12 5.49 47.22
C GLY A 235 -0.44 4.01 46.98
N GLY A 236 0.62 3.21 46.83
CA GLY A 236 0.55 1.75 46.95
C GLY A 236 1.89 1.08 46.74
N ALA A 237 2.66 0.95 47.81
CA ALA A 237 3.93 0.23 47.86
C ALA A 237 3.74 -1.28 47.59
N GLY A 238 4.71 -1.88 46.88
CA GLY A 238 4.85 -3.33 46.72
C GLY A 238 6.33 -3.69 46.65
N THR A 239 6.86 -4.14 47.78
CA THR A 239 8.20 -4.71 48.00
C THR A 239 8.35 -6.11 47.40
N GLU A 240 9.55 -6.40 46.86
CA GLU A 240 10.35 -7.65 46.91
C GLU A 240 9.63 -9.00 46.65
N ARG A 241 10.07 -9.89 45.77
CA ARG A 241 11.42 -10.44 45.50
C ARG A 241 11.52 -10.99 44.08
#